data_AF-A0A0T7SBF2-F1
#
_entry.id   AF-A0A0T7SBF2-F1
#
_cell.length_a   1.000
_cell.length_b   1.000
_cell.length_c   1.000
_cell.angle_alpha   90.00
_cell.angle_beta   90.00
_cell.angle_gamma   90.00
#
_symmetry.space_group_name_H-M   'P 1'
#
loop_
_entity.id
_entity.type
_entity.pdbx_description
1 polymer ?
#
loop_
_entity_poly.entity_id
_entity_poly.type
_entity_poly.pdbx_seq_one_letter_code
_entity_poly.pdbx_strand_id
1 'polypeptide(L)'
;MVDKKKQIRMASGKGEYVTKVEFFQELKEIRNLVKDEYSQIKNDIKEVKKAVITPNQNKKEVKKEDTKIINLEVQKDKLIAQLSDGRELSIPIVWFKKWGVKGVKVDKLKNYEIWEGDEIYFPDIDEVLGIESFTKGFDADCE
;
A
#
# COMPACT_ATOMS: atom_id res chain seq x y z
N MET A 1 51.32 45.94 -20.34
CA MET A 1 50.80 45.04 -21.39
C MET A 1 50.17 43.85 -20.71
N VAL A 2 48.84 43.78 -20.63
CA VAL A 2 48.15 42.63 -20.02
C VAL A 2 48.10 41.51 -21.05
N ASP A 3 48.64 40.34 -20.67
CA ASP A 3 48.80 39.17 -21.54
C ASP A 3 47.43 38.64 -21.99
N LYS A 4 47.11 38.81 -23.28
CA LYS A 4 45.84 38.40 -23.91
C LYS A 4 45.61 36.87 -23.90
N LYS A 5 46.58 36.06 -23.44
CA LYS A 5 46.48 34.59 -23.42
C LYS A 5 45.71 33.99 -22.23
N LYS A 6 45.16 34.80 -21.31
CA LYS A 6 44.46 34.32 -20.10
C LYS A 6 42.97 34.69 -20.00
N GLN A 7 42.38 35.18 -21.07
CA GLN A 7 40.96 35.57 -21.12
C GLN A 7 40.14 34.49 -21.85
N ILE A 8 38.96 34.16 -21.31
CA ILE A 8 38.02 33.21 -21.92
C ILE A 8 36.78 34.01 -22.34
N ARG A 9 36.29 33.77 -23.57
CA ARG A 9 35.11 34.44 -24.11
C ARG A 9 33.86 33.76 -23.57
N MET A 10 32.97 34.50 -22.91
CA MET A 10 31.66 33.98 -22.50
C MET A 10 30.74 33.82 -23.71
N ALA A 11 29.89 32.78 -23.70
CA ALA A 11 28.89 32.52 -24.74
C ALA A 11 27.63 33.41 -24.63
N SER A 12 27.59 34.34 -23.68
CA SER A 12 26.54 35.35 -23.59
C SER A 12 26.80 36.43 -24.64
N GLY A 13 25.80 36.70 -25.50
CA GLY A 13 25.92 37.43 -26.77
C GLY A 13 26.38 38.91 -26.73
N LYS A 14 27.01 39.37 -25.65
CA LYS A 14 27.72 40.66 -25.56
C LYS A 14 29.16 40.34 -25.21
N GLY A 15 30.10 40.55 -26.13
CA GLY A 15 31.47 40.02 -26.09
C GLY A 15 32.40 40.60 -25.00
N GLU A 16 32.00 40.52 -23.74
CA GLU A 16 32.83 40.86 -22.59
C GLU A 16 33.81 39.72 -22.28
N TYR A 17 35.07 40.09 -22.05
CA TYR A 17 36.15 39.16 -21.71
C TYR A 17 36.31 39.12 -20.19
N VAL A 18 36.09 37.95 -19.59
CA VAL A 18 36.36 37.70 -18.16
C VAL A 18 37.66 36.93 -18.00
N THR A 19 38.33 37.12 -16.87
CA THR A 19 39.49 36.29 -16.55
C THR A 19 39.06 34.85 -16.29
N LYS A 20 39.96 33.90 -16.53
CA LYS A 20 39.71 32.48 -16.25
C LYS A 20 39.30 32.24 -14.78
N VAL A 21 39.79 33.06 -13.84
CA VAL A 21 39.48 32.95 -12.40
C VAL A 21 38.04 33.40 -12.12
N GLU A 22 37.62 34.54 -12.65
CA GLU A 22 36.25 35.06 -12.51
C GLU A 22 35.23 34.09 -13.12
N PHE A 23 35.53 33.56 -14.30
CA PHE A 23 34.68 32.57 -14.96
C PHE A 23 34.45 31.30 -14.10
N PHE A 24 35.52 30.75 -13.50
CA PHE A 24 35.37 29.59 -12.62
C PHE A 24 34.64 29.90 -11.32
N GLN A 25 34.76 31.13 -10.81
CA GLN A 25 34.06 31.58 -9.62
C GLN A 25 32.55 31.69 -9.90
N GLU A 26 32.15 32.28 -11.02
CA GLU A 26 30.75 32.34 -11.47
C GLU A 26 30.15 30.93 -11.66
N LEU A 27 30.88 30.01 -12.30
CA LEU A 27 30.41 28.63 -12.45
C LEU A 27 30.21 27.92 -11.10
N LYS A 28 31.07 28.21 -10.12
CA LYS A 28 30.96 27.66 -8.77
C LYS A 28 29.72 28.20 -8.06
N GLU A 29 29.40 29.48 -8.25
CA GLU A 29 28.22 30.14 -7.71
C GLU A 29 26.94 29.58 -8.33
N ILE A 30 26.85 29.49 -9.66
CA ILE A 30 25.73 28.87 -10.37
C ILE A 30 25.51 27.43 -9.89
N ARG A 31 26.57 26.64 -9.76
CA ARG A 31 26.49 25.26 -9.28
C ARG A 31 25.94 25.18 -7.85
N ASN A 32 26.30 26.13 -6.99
CA ASN A 32 25.81 26.16 -5.61
C ASN A 32 24.33 26.57 -5.58
N LEU A 33 23.93 27.58 -6.35
CA LEU A 33 22.52 27.99 -6.49
C LEU A 33 21.62 26.84 -6.93
N VAL A 34 22.03 26.10 -7.96
CA VAL A 34 21.28 24.92 -8.46
C VAL A 34 21.18 23.83 -7.38
N LYS A 35 22.21 23.64 -6.55
CA LYS A 35 22.16 22.67 -5.45
C LYS A 35 21.18 23.08 -4.36
N ASP A 36 21.14 24.37 -4.03
CA ASP A 36 20.26 24.90 -3.01
C ASP A 36 18.79 24.83 -3.46
N GLU A 37 18.49 25.19 -4.70
CA GLU A 37 17.16 25.03 -5.31
C GLU A 37 16.72 23.56 -5.33
N TYR A 38 17.61 22.64 -5.72
CA TYR A 38 17.31 21.20 -5.71
C TYR A 38 17.01 20.69 -4.30
N SER A 39 17.76 21.17 -3.30
CA SER A 39 17.53 20.82 -1.89
C SER A 39 16.16 21.33 -1.40
N GLN A 40 15.81 22.56 -1.75
CA GLN A 40 14.52 23.16 -1.39
C GLN A 40 13.35 22.39 -2.01
N ILE A 41 13.39 22.13 -3.32
CA ILE A 41 12.35 21.37 -4.03
C ILE A 41 12.18 19.97 -3.42
N LYS A 42 13.29 19.31 -3.04
CA LYS A 42 13.24 17.99 -2.39
C LYS A 42 12.54 18.05 -1.03
N ASN A 43 12.77 19.10 -0.25
CA ASN A 43 12.11 19.30 1.04
C ASN A 43 10.62 19.61 0.85
N ASP A 44 10.28 20.49 -0.10
CA ASP A 44 8.88 20.83 -0.41
C ASP A 44 8.10 19.59 -0.86
N ILE A 45 8.68 18.75 -1.71
CA ILE A 45 8.09 17.46 -2.12
C ILE A 45 7.88 16.54 -0.91
N LYS A 46 8.83 16.52 0.04
CA LYS A 46 8.71 15.72 1.27
C LYS A 46 7.58 16.24 2.16
N GLU A 47 7.40 17.55 2.27
CA GLU A 47 6.31 18.15 3.04
C GLU A 47 4.95 17.95 2.37
N VAL A 48 4.86 18.13 1.05
CA VAL A 48 3.65 17.82 0.29
C VAL A 48 3.29 16.34 0.41
N LYS A 49 4.26 15.42 0.32
CA LYS A 49 4.01 13.99 0.56
C LYS A 49 3.53 13.71 1.98
N LYS A 50 4.07 14.38 3.00
CA LYS A 50 3.57 14.26 4.37
C LYS A 50 2.15 14.80 4.52
N ALA A 51 1.77 15.84 3.77
CA ALA A 51 0.44 16.46 3.85
C ALA A 51 -0.62 15.74 3.01
N VAL A 52 -0.23 15.16 1.87
CA VAL A 52 -1.11 14.41 0.94
C VAL A 52 -1.19 12.93 1.33
N ILE A 53 -0.10 12.37 1.84
CA ILE A 53 0.03 10.99 2.34
C ILE A 53 0.16 11.01 3.88
N THR A 54 -0.45 11.96 4.57
CA THR A 54 -1.01 11.59 5.86
C THR A 54 -2.21 10.71 5.51
N PRO A 55 -2.18 9.39 5.76
CA PRO A 55 -3.42 8.79 6.18
C PRO A 55 -3.86 9.68 7.34
N ASN A 56 -5.10 10.20 7.28
CA ASN A 56 -5.74 10.87 8.40
C ASN A 56 -5.17 10.24 9.67
N GLN A 57 -4.41 10.97 10.50
CA GLN A 57 -3.82 10.35 11.69
C GLN A 57 -4.91 9.98 12.72
N ASN A 58 -6.17 10.22 12.37
CA ASN A 58 -7.31 9.42 12.80
C ASN A 58 -7.54 8.19 11.89
N LYS A 59 -6.50 7.44 11.53
CA LYS A 59 -6.59 6.00 11.66
C LYS A 59 -6.63 5.86 13.17
N LYS A 60 -7.83 6.09 13.74
CA LYS A 60 -8.22 5.30 14.91
C LYS A 60 -7.69 3.94 14.54
N GLU A 61 -6.77 3.41 15.33
CA GLU A 61 -6.78 1.98 15.51
C GLU A 61 -8.25 1.71 15.81
N VAL A 62 -8.97 1.33 14.76
CA VAL A 62 -10.24 0.65 14.91
C VAL A 62 -9.70 -0.52 15.70
N LYS A 63 -9.86 -0.46 17.03
CA LYS A 63 -9.76 -1.65 17.87
C LYS A 63 -10.36 -2.71 16.98
N LYS A 64 -9.57 -3.71 16.58
CA LYS A 64 -10.09 -4.84 15.81
C LYS A 64 -11.26 -5.26 16.69
N GLU A 65 -12.47 -4.84 16.33
CA GLU A 65 -13.63 -5.20 17.13
C GLU A 65 -13.56 -6.71 17.02
N ASP A 66 -13.48 -7.38 18.17
CA ASP A 66 -13.39 -8.83 18.29
C ASP A 66 -14.69 -9.41 17.71
N THR A 67 -14.78 -9.29 16.40
CA THR A 67 -15.93 -9.60 15.59
C THR A 67 -15.84 -11.08 15.43
N LYS A 68 -16.86 -11.77 15.90
CA LYS A 68 -16.91 -13.22 15.91
C LYS A 68 -17.96 -13.67 14.93
N ILE A 69 -17.68 -14.74 14.21
CA ILE A 69 -18.67 -15.54 13.52
C ILE A 69 -19.55 -16.15 14.61
N ILE A 70 -20.83 -15.81 14.60
CA ILE A 70 -21.81 -16.35 15.55
C ILE A 70 -22.70 -17.42 14.91
N ASN A 71 -22.76 -17.44 13.58
CA ASN A 71 -23.53 -18.42 12.82
C ASN A 71 -23.06 -18.46 11.36
N LEU A 72 -23.30 -19.59 10.69
CA LEU A 72 -23.05 -19.76 9.26
C LEU A 72 -24.27 -20.37 8.57
N GLU A 73 -24.77 -19.71 7.53
CA GLU A 73 -25.75 -20.28 6.61
C GLU A 73 -25.05 -20.83 5.36
N VAL A 74 -25.34 -22.10 5.05
CA VAL A 74 -24.81 -22.80 3.87
C VAL A 74 -25.88 -22.84 2.79
N GLN A 75 -25.68 -22.08 1.72
CA GLN A 75 -26.57 -22.08 0.55
C GLN A 75 -25.94 -22.84 -0.63
N LYS A 76 -26.65 -22.89 -1.76
CA LYS A 76 -26.24 -23.65 -2.95
C LYS A 76 -24.91 -23.18 -3.54
N ASP A 77 -24.65 -21.88 -3.52
CA ASP A 77 -23.54 -21.23 -4.22
C ASP A 77 -22.67 -20.36 -3.30
N LYS A 78 -23.08 -20.13 -2.05
CA LYS A 78 -22.40 -19.26 -1.10
C LYS A 78 -22.52 -19.74 0.34
N LEU A 79 -21.55 -19.29 1.15
CA LEU A 79 -21.57 -19.33 2.60
C LEU A 79 -21.92 -17.92 3.09
N ILE A 80 -22.80 -17.79 4.08
CA ILE A 80 -23.17 -16.50 4.68
C ILE A 80 -22.82 -16.56 6.17
N ALA A 81 -21.81 -15.80 6.59
CA ALA A 81 -21.44 -15.64 7.98
C ALA A 81 -22.22 -14.49 8.62
N GLN A 82 -22.83 -14.75 9.77
CA GLN A 82 -23.38 -13.74 10.66
C GLN A 82 -22.31 -13.38 11.68
N LEU A 83 -22.04 -12.08 11.81
CA LEU A 83 -21.02 -11.55 12.69
C LEU A 83 -21.64 -10.95 13.96
N SER A 84 -20.88 -10.95 15.06
CA SER A 84 -21.33 -10.45 16.37
C SER A 84 -21.69 -8.95 16.39
N ASP A 85 -21.23 -8.18 15.40
CA ASP A 85 -21.55 -6.77 15.21
C ASP A 85 -22.81 -6.54 14.34
N GLY A 86 -23.52 -7.61 13.97
CA GLY A 86 -24.76 -7.58 13.20
C GLY A 86 -24.57 -7.55 11.68
N ARG A 87 -23.33 -7.64 11.17
CA ARG A 87 -23.09 -7.79 9.73
C ARG A 87 -23.39 -9.22 9.26
N GLU A 88 -23.85 -9.31 8.01
CA GLU A 88 -23.88 -10.57 7.27
C GLU A 88 -22.97 -10.45 6.06
N LEU A 89 -21.97 -11.32 5.98
CA LEU A 89 -21.00 -11.36 4.89
C LEU A 89 -21.10 -12.69 4.18
N SER A 90 -21.03 -12.68 2.84
CA SER A 90 -21.11 -13.91 2.06
C SER A 90 -19.92 -14.11 1.14
N ILE A 91 -19.42 -15.35 1.07
CA ILE A 91 -18.40 -15.74 0.11
C ILE A 91 -18.92 -16.85 -0.83
N PRO A 92 -18.49 -16.89 -2.09
CA PRO A 92 -18.87 -17.96 -3.02
C PRO A 92 -18.21 -19.30 -2.65
N ILE A 93 -18.98 -20.41 -2.66
CA ILE A 93 -18.44 -21.77 -2.45
C ILE A 93 -17.40 -22.12 -3.54
N VAL A 94 -17.50 -21.52 -4.73
CA VAL A 94 -16.51 -21.72 -5.81
C VAL A 94 -15.09 -21.28 -5.42
N TRP A 95 -14.90 -20.51 -4.33
CA TRP A 95 -13.58 -20.16 -3.82
C TRP A 95 -12.79 -21.38 -3.33
N PHE A 96 -13.43 -22.37 -2.70
CA PHE A 96 -12.77 -23.61 -2.30
C PHE A 96 -12.04 -24.29 -3.47
N LYS A 97 -12.68 -24.33 -4.65
CA LYS A 97 -12.04 -24.87 -5.86
C LYS A 97 -10.83 -24.05 -6.28
N LYS A 98 -10.89 -22.72 -6.15
CA LYS A 98 -9.77 -21.83 -6.49
C LYS A 98 -8.61 -21.95 -5.49
N TRP A 99 -8.91 -22.23 -4.23
CA TRP A 99 -7.93 -22.58 -3.19
C TRP A 99 -7.38 -24.00 -3.32
N GLY A 100 -7.89 -24.80 -4.28
CA GLY A 100 -7.38 -26.15 -4.55
C GLY A 100 -8.06 -27.26 -3.74
N VAL A 101 -9.06 -26.93 -2.93
CA VAL A 101 -9.85 -27.91 -2.16
C VAL A 101 -10.69 -28.75 -3.10
N LYS A 102 -10.57 -30.07 -2.98
CA LYS A 102 -11.24 -31.04 -3.85
C LYS A 102 -12.48 -31.63 -3.19
N GLY A 103 -13.47 -31.97 -4.01
CA GLY A 103 -14.64 -32.72 -3.54
C GLY A 103 -15.63 -31.93 -2.68
N VAL A 104 -15.55 -30.59 -2.69
CA VAL A 104 -16.50 -29.73 -1.98
C VAL A 104 -17.89 -29.86 -2.60
N LYS A 105 -18.83 -30.32 -1.78
CA LYS A 105 -20.26 -30.36 -2.07
C LYS A 105 -20.98 -29.61 -0.96
N VAL A 106 -22.07 -28.94 -1.27
CA VAL A 106 -22.87 -28.16 -0.32
C VAL A 106 -23.23 -28.98 0.92
N ASP A 107 -23.61 -30.25 0.75
CA ASP A 107 -23.98 -31.11 1.88
C ASP A 107 -22.83 -31.38 2.85
N LYS A 108 -21.58 -31.40 2.37
CA LYS A 108 -20.38 -31.55 3.21
C LYS A 108 -20.03 -30.30 4.02
N LEU A 109 -20.58 -29.15 3.64
CA LEU A 109 -20.35 -27.90 4.35
C LEU A 109 -21.38 -27.68 5.47
N LYS A 110 -22.46 -28.47 5.53
CA LYS A 110 -23.54 -28.32 6.52
C LYS A 110 -23.14 -28.80 7.91
N ASN A 111 -22.20 -29.74 8.00
CA ASN A 111 -21.71 -30.27 9.28
C ASN A 111 -20.50 -29.45 9.77
N TYR A 112 -20.64 -28.13 9.85
CA TYR A 112 -19.55 -27.24 10.25
C TYR A 112 -19.51 -27.03 11.76
N GLU A 113 -18.36 -26.61 12.26
CA GLU A 113 -18.16 -26.15 13.64
C GLU A 113 -17.59 -24.74 13.62
N ILE A 114 -18.03 -23.87 14.55
CA ILE A 114 -17.43 -22.55 14.75
C ILE A 114 -16.52 -22.63 15.97
N TRP A 115 -15.24 -22.32 15.80
CA TRP A 115 -14.23 -22.37 16.86
C TRP A 115 -13.87 -20.97 17.33
N GLU A 116 -14.15 -20.68 18.60
CA GLU A 116 -13.92 -19.40 19.28
C GLU A 116 -14.53 -18.15 18.60
N GLY A 117 -15.25 -18.33 17.49
CA GLY A 117 -15.79 -17.26 16.65
C GLY A 117 -14.85 -16.77 15.55
N ASP A 118 -13.62 -17.27 15.47
CA ASP A 118 -12.62 -16.79 14.50
C ASP A 118 -12.49 -17.72 13.30
N GLU A 119 -12.83 -19.01 13.48
CA GLU A 119 -12.65 -20.05 12.47
C GLU A 119 -13.90 -20.90 12.31
N ILE A 120 -14.11 -21.40 11.10
CA ILE A 120 -15.10 -22.42 10.79
C ILE A 120 -14.36 -23.68 10.34
N TYR A 121 -14.55 -24.77 11.07
CA TYR A 121 -14.03 -26.07 10.70
C TYR A 121 -15.08 -26.89 9.93
N PHE A 122 -14.67 -27.49 8.81
CA PHE A 122 -15.49 -28.33 7.96
C PHE A 122 -14.98 -29.80 7.99
N PRO A 123 -15.42 -30.64 8.94
CA PRO A 123 -14.89 -32.00 9.15
C PRO A 123 -15.03 -32.92 7.94
N ASP A 124 -16.08 -32.78 7.11
CA ASP A 124 -16.31 -33.68 5.97
C ASP A 124 -15.35 -33.44 4.78
N ILE A 125 -14.61 -32.33 4.81
CA ILE A 125 -13.57 -31.97 3.84
C ILE A 125 -12.19 -31.72 4.47
N ASP A 126 -12.08 -31.76 5.81
CA ASP A 126 -10.85 -31.51 6.56
C ASP A 126 -10.23 -30.13 6.25
N GLU A 127 -11.08 -29.09 6.27
CA GLU A 127 -10.66 -27.72 5.97
C GLU A 127 -11.09 -26.75 7.07
N VAL A 128 -10.29 -25.69 7.26
CA VAL A 128 -10.57 -24.59 8.18
C VAL A 128 -10.69 -23.29 7.39
N LEU A 129 -11.67 -22.47 7.73
CA LEU A 129 -11.92 -21.17 7.12
C LEU A 129 -12.00 -20.07 8.17
N GLY A 130 -11.03 -19.17 8.17
CA GLY A 130 -11.00 -18.02 9.09
C GLY A 130 -11.99 -16.91 8.71
N ILE A 131 -12.38 -16.10 9.69
CA ILE A 131 -13.23 -14.90 9.53
C ILE A 131 -12.64 -13.89 8.54
N GLU A 132 -11.33 -13.91 8.35
CA GLU A 132 -10.56 -13.13 7.38
C GLU A 132 -11.00 -13.42 5.94
N SER A 133 -11.44 -14.63 5.63
CA SER A 133 -12.00 -14.95 4.31
C SER A 133 -13.26 -14.13 4.00
N PHE A 134 -14.03 -13.77 5.03
CA PHE A 134 -15.22 -12.92 4.89
C PHE A 134 -14.89 -11.43 4.93
N THR A 135 -13.92 -11.02 5.76
CA THR A 135 -13.63 -9.60 6.01
C THR A 135 -12.57 -9.01 5.08
N LYS A 136 -11.57 -9.80 4.66
CA LYS A 136 -10.48 -9.40 3.76
C LYS A 136 -10.66 -9.96 2.33
N GLY A 137 -11.43 -11.04 2.17
CA GLY A 137 -11.79 -11.60 0.86
C GLY A 137 -10.90 -12.77 0.41
N PHE A 138 -10.85 -13.02 -0.91
CA PHE A 138 -10.26 -14.24 -1.50
C PHE A 138 -8.75 -14.40 -1.24
N ASP A 139 -8.01 -13.29 -1.22
CA ASP A 139 -6.57 -13.25 -1.00
C ASP A 139 -6.22 -13.02 0.49
N ALA A 140 -7.14 -13.36 1.39
CA ALA A 140 -6.85 -13.33 2.82
C ALA A 140 -5.68 -14.28 3.12
N ASP A 141 -4.65 -13.75 3.78
CA ASP A 141 -3.56 -14.58 4.28
C ASP A 141 -4.11 -15.60 5.29
N CYS A 142 -3.67 -16.86 5.17
CA CYS A 142 -3.79 -17.81 6.27
C CYS A 142 -2.78 -17.38 7.35
N GLU A 143 -3.26 -16.97 8.52
CA GLU A 143 -2.40 -16.69 9.68
C GLU A 143 -1.95 -17.99 10.36
#